data_AF-A0A0D2LXV2-F1
#
_entry.id   AF-A0A0D2LXV2-F1
#
_cell.length_a   1.000
_cell.length_b   1.000
_cell.length_c   1.000
_cell.angle_alpha   90.00
_cell.angle_beta   90.00
_cell.angle_gamma   90.00
#
_symmetry.space_group_name_H-M   'P 1'
#
loop_
_entity.id
_entity.type
_entity.pdbx_description
1 polymer ?
#
loop_
_entity_poly.entity_id
_entity_poly.type
_entity_poly.pdbx_seq_one_letter_code
_entity_poly.pdbx_strand_id
1 'polypeptide(L)'
;MDAPAAPAAAGAAPSLTFAWLGDPSPDAGGLLLYYQSFQFCATTYAVGDHVYLTPEDQGAPLYLARITAAFEDTQQQGGDRLCVEVQWYERRNNMPPALQEGMHEREVVEWLQTDTNLVGCIERKARVVKARSYEEAAAQLPPEEAGGEWHFCRGVLEVESMEFRSYEEVDADPAMCVDPRSGQVMRRPAAGPGGSVALGGRGGVDLGSQAHWPSS
;
A
#
# COMPACT_ATOMS: atom_id res chain seq x y z
N MET A 1 -40.07 -37.63 26.94
CA MET A 1 -40.45 -36.63 25.92
C MET A 1 -39.42 -35.54 26.03
N ASP A 2 -38.33 -35.66 25.28
CA ASP A 2 -37.27 -34.65 25.24
C ASP A 2 -37.72 -33.47 24.41
N ALA A 3 -37.67 -32.28 24.99
CA ALA A 3 -37.91 -31.04 24.28
C ALA A 3 -36.71 -30.75 23.36
N PRO A 4 -36.92 -30.33 22.10
CA PRO A 4 -35.82 -29.95 21.22
C PRO A 4 -35.16 -28.66 21.74
N ALA A 5 -33.84 -28.70 21.86
CA ALA A 5 -33.01 -27.57 22.19
C ALA A 5 -33.18 -26.45 21.15
N ALA A 6 -33.35 -25.21 21.63
CA ALA A 6 -33.41 -24.04 20.78
C ALA A 6 -32.09 -23.85 20.02
N PRO A 7 -32.12 -23.42 18.74
CA PRO A 7 -30.90 -23.14 18.00
C PRO A 7 -30.16 -21.97 18.65
N ALA A 8 -28.86 -22.17 18.88
CA ALA A 8 -27.96 -21.13 19.31
C ALA A 8 -28.05 -19.95 18.32
N ALA A 9 -28.26 -18.75 18.86
CA ALA A 9 -28.26 -17.53 18.08
C ALA A 9 -26.92 -17.45 17.33
N ALA A 10 -26.98 -17.48 15.99
CA ALA A 10 -25.85 -17.17 15.15
C ALA A 10 -25.37 -15.76 15.54
N GLY A 11 -24.15 -15.67 16.07
CA GLY A 11 -23.53 -14.39 16.41
C GLY A 11 -23.57 -13.51 15.16
N ALA A 12 -24.18 -12.32 15.28
CA ALA A 12 -24.18 -11.34 14.22
C ALA A 12 -22.73 -11.10 13.78
N ALA A 13 -22.45 -11.24 12.48
CA ALA A 13 -21.16 -10.87 11.92
C ALA A 13 -20.85 -9.42 12.36
N PRO A 14 -19.64 -9.13 12.87
CA PRO A 14 -19.30 -7.77 13.26
C PRO A 14 -19.48 -6.86 12.05
N SER A 15 -20.36 -5.87 12.16
CA SER A 15 -20.52 -4.85 11.12
C SER A 15 -19.18 -4.14 10.94
N LEU A 16 -18.65 -4.14 9.71
CA LEU A 16 -17.44 -3.38 9.39
C LEU A 16 -17.67 -1.92 9.81
N THR A 17 -16.80 -1.40 10.67
CA THR A 17 -16.87 -0.02 11.15
C THR A 17 -15.83 0.82 10.43
N PHE A 18 -16.22 2.03 10.03
CA PHE A 18 -15.34 2.96 9.35
C PHE A 18 -15.57 4.39 9.85
N ALA A 19 -14.50 5.15 10.04
CA ALA A 19 -14.54 6.58 10.30
C ALA A 19 -13.26 7.27 9.77
N TRP A 20 -13.43 8.34 9.01
CA TRP A 20 -12.31 9.25 8.72
C TRP A 20 -11.86 9.97 9.99
N LEU A 21 -10.56 10.25 10.10
CA LEU A 21 -9.98 10.96 11.24
C LEU A 21 -9.29 12.24 10.76
N GLY A 22 -9.65 13.37 11.37
CA GLY A 22 -9.18 14.70 11.01
C GLY A 22 -10.01 15.37 9.91
N ASP A 23 -9.69 16.63 9.61
CA ASP A 23 -10.39 17.41 8.60
C ASP A 23 -9.94 17.03 7.17
N PRO A 24 -10.88 16.92 6.21
CA PRO A 24 -10.54 16.63 4.83
C PRO A 24 -9.83 17.79 4.15
N SER A 25 -8.94 17.47 3.22
CA SER A 25 -8.38 18.39 2.24
C SER A 25 -8.95 18.07 0.86
N PRO A 26 -9.79 18.94 0.26
CA PRO A 26 -10.34 18.68 -1.07
C PRO A 26 -9.25 18.78 -2.14
N ASP A 27 -9.38 18.00 -3.20
CA ASP A 27 -8.62 18.19 -4.43
C ASP A 27 -9.07 19.49 -5.14
N ALA A 28 -8.39 19.84 -6.24
CA ALA A 28 -8.71 21.06 -6.99
C ALA A 28 -10.15 21.06 -7.55
N GLY A 29 -10.71 19.89 -7.86
CA GLY A 29 -12.08 19.74 -8.35
C GLY A 29 -13.13 19.61 -7.25
N GLY A 30 -12.74 19.41 -5.99
CA GLY A 30 -13.64 19.06 -4.88
C GLY A 30 -14.32 17.70 -5.06
N LEU A 31 -13.81 16.86 -5.96
CA LEU A 31 -14.33 15.52 -6.24
C LEU A 31 -13.77 14.49 -5.26
N LEU A 32 -12.53 14.69 -4.82
CA LEU A 32 -11.87 13.82 -3.86
C LEU A 32 -11.60 14.59 -2.57
N LEU A 33 -11.95 13.98 -1.43
CA LEU A 33 -11.66 14.51 -0.10
C LEU A 33 -10.56 13.68 0.55
N TYR A 34 -9.35 14.23 0.67
CA TYR A 34 -8.20 13.51 1.22
C TYR A 34 -8.12 13.62 2.74
N TYR A 35 -7.73 12.51 3.38
CA TYR A 35 -7.51 12.41 4.82
C TYR A 35 -6.11 11.86 5.11
N GLN A 36 -5.58 12.18 6.29
CA GLN A 36 -4.27 11.64 6.73
C GLN A 36 -4.41 10.29 7.44
N SER A 37 -5.59 9.99 7.98
CA SER A 37 -5.83 8.77 8.74
C SER A 37 -7.31 8.41 8.79
N PHE A 38 -7.59 7.15 9.09
CA PHE A 38 -8.93 6.62 9.27
C PHE A 38 -8.92 5.47 10.28
N GLN A 39 -10.07 5.18 10.86
CA GLN A 39 -10.32 3.96 11.62
C GLN A 39 -11.11 2.99 10.76
N PHE A 40 -10.65 1.75 10.64
CA PHE A 40 -11.35 0.66 9.98
C PHE A 40 -11.28 -0.60 10.85
N CYS A 41 -12.43 -1.19 11.16
CA CYS A 41 -12.56 -2.36 12.04
C CYS A 41 -11.77 -2.21 13.36
N ALA A 42 -11.99 -1.08 14.04
CA ALA A 42 -11.31 -0.67 15.28
C ALA A 42 -9.78 -0.46 15.19
N THR A 43 -9.17 -0.63 14.02
CA THR A 43 -7.74 -0.33 13.79
C THR A 43 -7.58 1.04 13.15
N THR A 44 -6.64 1.83 13.65
CA THR A 44 -6.30 3.13 13.05
C THR A 44 -5.21 2.97 12.01
N TYR A 45 -5.48 3.42 10.79
CA TYR A 45 -4.55 3.46 9.67
C TYR A 45 -4.22 4.92 9.33
N ALA A 46 -3.01 5.16 8.87
CA ALA A 46 -2.53 6.46 8.42
C ALA A 46 -1.80 6.35 7.09
N VAL A 47 -1.71 7.47 6.37
CA VAL A 47 -0.81 7.59 5.21
C VAL A 47 0.61 7.26 5.65
N GLY A 48 1.27 6.39 4.89
CA GLY A 48 2.59 5.84 5.18
C GLY A 48 2.58 4.48 5.90
N ASP A 49 1.45 4.05 6.45
CA ASP A 49 1.32 2.70 7.01
C ASP A 49 1.43 1.64 5.90
N HIS A 50 1.99 0.48 6.27
CA HIS A 50 1.98 -0.72 5.46
C HIS A 50 0.78 -1.58 5.78
N VAL A 51 0.21 -2.20 4.75
CA VAL A 51 -1.01 -3.00 4.86
C VAL A 51 -0.92 -4.24 3.99
N TYR A 52 -1.63 -5.28 4.43
CA TYR A 52 -1.99 -6.39 3.58
C TYR A 52 -3.36 -6.17 2.96
N LEU A 53 -3.47 -6.43 1.66
CA LEU A 53 -4.73 -6.39 0.93
C LEU A 53 -5.15 -7.79 0.49
N THR A 54 -6.45 -8.04 0.55
CA THR A 54 -7.05 -9.30 0.13
C THR A 54 -7.12 -9.35 -1.40
N PRO A 55 -6.55 -10.39 -2.04
CA PRO A 55 -6.61 -10.56 -3.49
C PRO A 55 -8.03 -10.94 -3.95
N GLU A 56 -8.31 -10.71 -5.23
CA GLU A 56 -9.56 -11.17 -5.84
C GLU A 56 -9.65 -12.71 -5.86
N ASP A 57 -8.53 -13.38 -6.18
CA ASP A 57 -8.41 -14.83 -6.08
C ASP A 57 -8.12 -15.25 -4.64
N GLN A 58 -9.07 -15.95 -4.01
CA GLN A 58 -8.96 -16.42 -2.62
C GLN A 58 -7.83 -17.45 -2.41
N GLY A 59 -7.30 -18.06 -3.48
CA GLY A 59 -6.14 -18.95 -3.40
C GLY A 59 -4.79 -18.22 -3.38
N ALA A 60 -4.77 -16.93 -3.74
CA ALA A 60 -3.55 -16.14 -3.82
C ALA A 60 -3.10 -15.63 -2.44
N PRO A 61 -1.79 -15.43 -2.23
CA PRO A 61 -1.30 -14.79 -1.02
C PRO A 61 -1.76 -13.32 -0.94
N LEU A 62 -1.85 -12.80 0.28
CA LEU A 62 -2.16 -11.37 0.50
C LEU A 62 -1.13 -10.46 -0.17
N TYR A 63 -1.62 -9.44 -0.85
CA TYR A 63 -0.78 -8.40 -1.43
C TYR A 63 -0.27 -7.47 -0.34
N LEU A 64 0.96 -6.98 -0.49
CA LEU A 64 1.59 -6.08 0.46
C LEU A 64 1.71 -4.69 -0.17
N ALA A 65 1.31 -3.66 0.55
CA ALA A 65 1.35 -2.29 0.04
C ALA A 65 1.63 -1.26 1.14
N ARG A 66 1.96 -0.03 0.74
CA ARG A 66 2.03 1.18 1.58
C ARG A 66 0.91 2.12 1.17
N ILE A 67 0.18 2.69 2.13
CA ILE A 67 -0.83 3.71 1.86
C ILE A 67 -0.13 5.03 1.48
N THR A 68 -0.32 5.53 0.25
CA THR A 68 0.24 6.81 -0.22
C THR A 68 -0.79 7.94 -0.14
N ALA A 69 -2.07 7.62 -0.24
CA ALA A 69 -3.17 8.54 0.03
C ALA A 69 -4.39 7.78 0.55
N ALA A 70 -5.24 8.46 1.31
CA ALA A 70 -6.54 7.96 1.71
C ALA A 70 -7.57 9.05 1.42
N PHE A 71 -8.67 8.70 0.76
CA PHE A 71 -9.64 9.69 0.29
C PHE A 71 -11.04 9.13 0.13
N GLU A 72 -12.01 10.05 0.16
CA GLU A 72 -13.39 9.79 -0.22
C GLU A 72 -13.67 10.33 -1.63
N ASP A 73 -14.17 9.48 -2.52
CA ASP A 73 -14.72 9.90 -3.81
C ASP A 73 -16.17 10.36 -3.65
N THR A 74 -16.39 11.67 -3.76
CA THR A 74 -17.71 12.30 -3.56
C THR A 74 -18.74 11.92 -4.62
N GLN A 75 -18.30 11.35 -5.75
CA GLN A 75 -19.20 10.91 -6.82
C GLN A 75 -19.77 9.50 -6.58
N GLN A 76 -19.16 8.73 -5.66
CA GLN A 76 -19.56 7.37 -5.34
C GLN A 76 -20.44 7.33 -4.08
N GLN A 77 -21.08 6.18 -3.84
CA GLN A 77 -21.93 5.96 -2.67
C GLN A 77 -21.52 4.69 -1.92
N GLY A 78 -21.97 4.56 -0.66
CA GLY A 78 -21.74 3.37 0.13
C GLY A 78 -20.28 3.17 0.51
N GLY A 79 -19.77 1.94 0.37
CA GLY A 79 -18.38 1.58 0.66
C GLY A 79 -17.43 1.94 -0.48
N ASP A 80 -17.93 2.03 -1.71
CA ASP A 80 -17.12 2.22 -2.93
C ASP A 80 -16.50 3.63 -3.02
N ARG A 81 -17.01 4.57 -2.22
CA ARG A 81 -16.40 5.90 -2.07
C ARG A 81 -15.13 5.90 -1.22
N LEU A 82 -14.90 4.86 -0.41
CA LEU A 82 -13.81 4.84 0.58
C LEU A 82 -12.57 4.21 -0.05
N CYS A 83 -11.62 5.06 -0.44
CA CYS A 83 -10.48 4.65 -1.24
C CYS A 83 -9.14 4.91 -0.53
N VAL A 84 -8.17 4.09 -0.89
CA VAL A 84 -6.75 4.30 -0.62
C VAL A 84 -5.97 4.21 -1.93
N GLU A 85 -5.07 5.17 -2.15
CA GLU A 85 -3.99 4.98 -3.11
C GLU A 85 -2.88 4.22 -2.38
N VAL A 86 -2.35 3.17 -3.02
CA VAL A 86 -1.32 2.32 -2.46
C VAL A 86 -0.15 2.16 -3.41
N GLN A 87 1.02 1.98 -2.82
CA GLN A 87 2.24 1.60 -3.50
C GLN A 87 2.55 0.14 -3.18
N TRP A 88 2.68 -0.69 -4.22
CA TRP A 88 2.82 -2.13 -4.08
C TRP A 88 4.23 -2.55 -3.65
N TYR A 89 4.31 -3.68 -2.95
CA TYR A 89 5.54 -4.42 -2.72
C TYR A 89 5.41 -5.80 -3.35
N GLU A 90 6.45 -6.19 -4.08
CA GLU A 90 6.51 -7.47 -4.73
C GLU A 90 7.43 -8.45 -4.01
N ARG A 91 6.99 -9.71 -3.94
CA ARG A 91 7.71 -10.81 -3.31
C ARG A 91 8.61 -11.51 -4.30
N ARG A 92 9.65 -12.16 -3.78
CA ARG A 92 10.62 -12.95 -4.55
C ARG A 92 9.99 -13.82 -5.66
N ASN A 93 8.91 -14.54 -5.37
CA ASN A 93 8.30 -15.48 -6.32
C ASN A 93 7.80 -14.84 -7.61
N ASN A 94 7.53 -13.53 -7.58
CA ASN A 94 6.98 -12.77 -8.70
C ASN A 94 8.04 -11.86 -9.36
N MET A 95 9.28 -11.86 -8.86
CA MET A 95 10.38 -11.06 -9.40
C MET A 95 11.00 -11.73 -10.64
N PRO A 96 11.64 -10.97 -11.56
CA PRO A 96 12.44 -11.55 -12.63
C PRO A 96 13.52 -12.50 -12.11
N PRO A 97 13.82 -13.63 -12.79
CA PRO A 97 14.78 -14.63 -12.29
C PRO A 97 16.15 -14.08 -11.89
N ALA A 98 16.65 -13.08 -12.64
CA ALA A 98 17.92 -12.41 -12.35
C ALA A 98 17.93 -11.65 -11.01
N LEU A 99 16.75 -11.22 -10.53
CA LEU A 99 16.60 -10.57 -9.23
C LEU A 99 16.25 -11.58 -8.13
N GLN A 100 15.68 -12.75 -8.45
CA GLN A 100 15.35 -13.77 -7.45
C GLN A 100 16.56 -14.42 -6.81
N GLU A 101 17.71 -14.45 -7.50
CA GLU A 101 18.93 -15.03 -6.97
C GLU A 101 19.47 -14.18 -5.82
N GLY A 102 19.67 -14.80 -4.65
CA GLY A 102 20.15 -14.10 -3.44
C GLY A 102 19.07 -13.37 -2.63
N MET A 103 17.84 -13.24 -3.12
CA MET A 103 16.75 -12.64 -2.34
C MET A 103 16.36 -13.49 -1.14
N HIS A 104 16.25 -12.85 0.02
CA HIS A 104 15.76 -13.50 1.23
C HIS A 104 14.24 -13.76 1.13
N GLU A 105 13.71 -14.74 1.85
CA GLU A 105 12.27 -15.09 1.83
C GLU A 105 11.35 -13.97 2.37
N ARG A 106 11.90 -13.08 3.19
CA ARG A 106 11.25 -11.89 3.77
C ARG A 106 11.56 -10.61 3.01
N GLU A 107 12.32 -10.72 1.93
CA GLU A 107 12.66 -9.58 1.10
C GLU A 107 11.49 -9.27 0.16
N VAL A 108 11.15 -7.99 0.09
CA VAL A 108 10.19 -7.45 -0.84
C VAL A 108 10.78 -6.26 -1.58
N VAL A 109 10.22 -5.93 -2.74
CA VAL A 109 10.68 -4.80 -3.56
C VAL A 109 9.54 -3.82 -3.78
N GLU A 110 9.77 -2.55 -3.49
CA GLU A 110 8.79 -1.47 -3.64
C GLU A 110 8.62 -1.12 -5.12
N TRP A 111 7.39 -1.06 -5.62
CA TRP A 111 7.11 -0.58 -6.99
C TRP A 111 7.07 0.94 -7.04
N LEU A 112 7.49 1.54 -8.14
CA LEU A 112 7.36 3.00 -8.33
C LEU A 112 5.94 3.43 -8.68
N GLN A 113 5.14 2.51 -9.22
CA GLN A 113 3.74 2.69 -9.57
C GLN A 113 2.84 2.65 -8.33
N THR A 114 1.75 3.41 -8.38
CA THR A 114 0.66 3.36 -7.42
C THR A 114 -0.64 2.93 -8.08
N ASP A 115 -1.57 2.45 -7.27
CA ASP A 115 -2.90 2.07 -7.71
C ASP A 115 -3.94 2.43 -6.65
N THR A 116 -5.20 2.61 -7.05
CA THR A 116 -6.32 2.91 -6.15
C THR A 116 -7.07 1.64 -5.80
N ASN A 117 -7.25 1.41 -4.50
CA ASN A 117 -7.99 0.28 -3.96
C ASN A 117 -9.06 0.76 -2.98
N LEU A 118 -10.08 -0.07 -2.76
CA LEU A 118 -11.08 0.20 -1.73
C LEU A 118 -10.49 -0.04 -0.34
N VAL A 119 -10.88 0.76 0.64
CA VAL A 119 -10.52 0.53 2.05
C VAL A 119 -10.97 -0.86 2.51
N GLY A 120 -12.11 -1.34 1.99
CA GLY A 120 -12.64 -2.67 2.30
C GLY A 120 -11.72 -3.84 1.90
N CYS A 121 -10.73 -3.60 1.04
CA CYS A 121 -9.72 -4.61 0.67
C CYS A 121 -8.60 -4.76 1.70
N ILE A 122 -8.48 -3.86 2.68
CA ILE A 122 -7.45 -3.92 3.71
C ILE A 122 -7.79 -5.03 4.71
N GLU A 123 -6.92 -6.03 4.79
CA GLU A 123 -7.04 -7.14 5.73
C GLU A 123 -6.49 -6.75 7.10
N ARG A 124 -5.25 -6.24 7.15
CA ARG A 124 -4.56 -5.83 8.38
C ARG A 124 -3.33 -4.97 8.10
N LYS A 125 -2.74 -4.39 9.14
CA LYS A 125 -1.42 -3.76 9.05
C LYS A 125 -0.32 -4.78 8.76
N ALA A 126 0.68 -4.32 8.02
CA ALA A 126 1.92 -5.04 7.78
C ALA A 126 3.11 -4.26 8.39
N ARG A 127 4.26 -4.92 8.47
CA ARG A 127 5.52 -4.30 8.87
C ARG A 127 6.53 -4.48 7.76
N VAL A 128 7.04 -3.37 7.23
CA VAL A 128 8.13 -3.37 6.24
C VAL A 128 9.23 -2.44 6.72
N VAL A 129 10.44 -2.98 6.85
CA VAL A 129 11.63 -2.23 7.27
C VAL A 129 12.46 -1.87 6.03
N LYS A 130 12.83 -0.61 5.86
CA LYS A 130 13.83 -0.23 4.85
C LYS A 130 15.21 -0.64 5.38
N ALA A 131 15.87 -1.57 4.69
CA ALA A 131 17.16 -2.13 5.10
C ALA A 131 17.88 -2.77 3.91
N ARG A 132 19.21 -2.81 3.92
CA ARG A 132 20.03 -3.36 2.82
C ARG A 132 20.13 -4.89 2.88
N SER A 133 19.85 -5.47 4.05
CA SER A 133 19.98 -6.89 4.33
C SER A 133 18.97 -7.34 5.38
N TYR A 134 18.79 -8.66 5.48
CA TYR A 134 17.98 -9.27 6.53
C TYR A 134 18.53 -8.96 7.92
N GLU A 135 19.84 -9.05 8.11
CA GLU A 135 20.50 -8.83 9.40
C GLU A 135 20.31 -7.39 9.88
N GLU A 136 20.44 -6.42 8.97
CA GLU A 136 20.18 -5.01 9.27
C GLU A 136 18.70 -4.79 9.62
N ALA A 137 17.76 -5.41 8.90
CA ALA A 137 16.35 -5.31 9.19
C ALA A 137 16.00 -5.92 10.56
N ALA A 138 16.52 -7.11 10.84
CA ALA A 138 16.29 -7.82 12.09
C ALA A 138 16.83 -7.03 13.30
N ALA A 139 17.96 -6.34 13.14
CA ALA A 139 18.53 -5.48 14.19
C ALA A 139 17.69 -4.23 14.49
N GLN A 140 16.81 -3.81 13.58
CA GLN A 140 15.91 -2.66 13.78
C GLN A 140 14.58 -3.06 14.44
N LEU A 141 14.28 -4.35 14.55
CA LEU A 141 13.01 -4.82 15.11
C LEU A 141 13.08 -4.94 16.64
N PRO A 142 12.00 -4.57 17.34
CA PRO A 142 11.84 -4.94 18.74
C PRO A 142 11.90 -6.47 18.90
N PRO A 143 12.54 -7.00 19.97
CA PRO A 143 12.64 -8.45 20.18
C PRO A 143 11.31 -9.19 20.16
N GLU A 144 10.23 -8.55 20.62
CA GLU A 144 8.87 -9.08 20.61
C GLU A 144 8.24 -9.18 19.21
N GLU A 145 8.70 -8.38 18.25
CA GLU A 145 8.23 -8.38 16.86
C GLU A 145 9.11 -9.24 15.94
N ALA A 146 10.36 -9.51 16.33
CA ALA A 146 11.35 -10.20 15.49
C ALA A 146 10.90 -11.61 15.06
N GLY A 147 10.14 -12.32 15.90
CA GLY A 147 9.55 -13.62 15.59
C GLY A 147 8.24 -13.58 14.80
N GLY A 148 7.68 -12.38 14.58
CA GLY A 148 6.40 -12.16 13.91
C GLY A 148 6.47 -12.14 12.37
N GLU A 149 5.36 -11.73 11.78
CA GLU A 149 5.25 -11.49 10.35
C GLU A 149 5.75 -10.07 10.01
N TRP A 150 6.86 -10.00 9.29
CA TRP A 150 7.50 -8.75 8.87
C TRP A 150 8.34 -8.98 7.62
N HIS A 151 8.55 -7.89 6.87
CA HIS A 151 9.37 -7.86 5.65
C HIS A 151 10.45 -6.79 5.73
N PHE A 152 11.44 -6.91 4.86
CA PHE A 152 12.35 -5.82 4.59
C PHE A 152 12.41 -5.51 3.10
N CYS A 153 12.68 -4.25 2.80
CA CYS A 153 12.80 -3.76 1.46
C CYS A 153 14.15 -3.07 1.31
N ARG A 154 14.89 -3.42 0.26
CA ARG A 154 16.23 -2.86 -0.01
C ARG A 154 16.26 -1.84 -1.14
N GLY A 155 15.14 -1.65 -1.83
CA GLY A 155 15.10 -0.82 -3.02
C GLY A 155 13.77 -0.86 -3.74
N VAL A 156 13.76 -0.24 -4.91
CA VAL A 156 12.58 -0.06 -5.75
C VAL A 156 12.74 -0.77 -7.09
N LEU A 157 11.62 -1.17 -7.69
CA LEU A 157 11.51 -1.71 -9.03
C LEU A 157 10.66 -0.77 -9.88
N GLU A 158 11.20 -0.37 -11.02
CA GLU A 158 10.42 0.22 -12.09
C GLU A 158 9.75 -0.89 -12.90
N VAL A 159 8.42 -1.05 -12.79
CA VAL A 159 7.71 -2.20 -13.38
C VAL A 159 7.80 -2.20 -14.91
N GLU A 160 7.79 -1.04 -15.56
CA GLU A 160 7.84 -0.96 -17.03
C GLU A 160 9.19 -1.42 -17.60
N SER A 161 10.30 -1.03 -16.97
CA SER A 161 11.64 -1.38 -17.43
C SER A 161 12.21 -2.63 -16.74
N MET A 162 11.53 -3.11 -15.69
CA MET A 162 12.03 -4.12 -14.76
C MET A 162 13.40 -3.74 -14.14
N GLU A 163 13.68 -2.45 -14.04
CA GLU A 163 14.93 -1.93 -13.49
C GLU A 163 14.83 -1.83 -11.97
N PHE A 164 15.67 -2.59 -11.28
CA PHE A 164 15.82 -2.54 -9.84
C PHE A 164 16.87 -1.50 -9.45
N ARG A 165 16.58 -0.72 -8.40
CA ARG A 165 17.51 0.22 -7.77
C ARG A 165 17.47 0.07 -6.27
N SER A 166 18.61 -0.13 -5.65
CA SER A 166 18.75 -0.10 -4.20
C SER A 166 18.40 1.28 -3.64
N TYR A 167 18.03 1.36 -2.36
CA TYR A 167 17.81 2.65 -1.72
C TYR A 167 19.07 3.54 -1.70
N GLU A 168 20.27 2.95 -1.70
CA GLU A 168 21.52 3.72 -1.84
C GLU A 168 21.62 4.40 -3.21
N GLU A 169 21.24 3.68 -4.29
CA GLU A 169 21.21 4.24 -5.64
C GLU A 169 20.10 5.29 -5.79
N VAL A 170 18.95 5.08 -5.14
CA VAL A 170 17.85 6.06 -5.09
C VAL A 170 18.31 7.34 -4.37
N ASP A 171 19.00 7.22 -3.24
CA ASP A 171 19.49 8.37 -2.47
C ASP A 171 20.59 9.14 -3.23
N ALA A 172 21.37 8.44 -4.04
CA ALA A 172 22.42 9.03 -4.89
C ALA A 172 21.86 9.66 -6.18
N ASP A 173 20.65 9.30 -6.62
CA ASP A 173 20.07 9.79 -7.87
C ASP A 173 19.29 11.10 -7.66
N PRO A 174 19.74 12.25 -8.22
CA PRO A 174 19.03 13.52 -8.11
C PRO A 174 17.66 13.52 -8.81
N ALA A 175 17.39 12.58 -9.72
CA ALA A 175 16.09 12.40 -10.35
C ALA A 175 15.08 11.68 -9.44
N MET A 176 15.51 11.16 -8.29
CA MET A 176 14.64 10.47 -7.33
C MET A 176 14.41 11.33 -6.09
N CYS A 177 13.30 11.08 -5.41
CA CYS A 177 13.02 11.64 -4.09
C CYS A 177 12.10 10.72 -3.29
N VAL A 178 12.03 10.98 -1.99
CA VAL A 178 11.05 10.36 -1.08
C VAL A 178 10.01 11.41 -0.73
N ASP A 179 8.72 11.09 -0.90
CA ASP A 179 7.64 11.91 -0.36
C ASP A 179 7.70 11.85 1.18
N PRO A 180 7.96 12.98 1.87
CA PRO A 180 8.10 12.98 3.33
C PRO A 180 6.80 12.62 4.06
N ARG A 181 5.64 12.73 3.41
CA ARG A 181 4.34 12.42 4.02
C ARG A 181 4.06 10.92 4.04
N SER A 182 4.28 10.24 2.92
CA SER A 182 3.96 8.82 2.77
C SER A 182 5.19 7.91 2.94
N GLY A 183 6.39 8.43 2.72
CA GLY A 183 7.62 7.64 2.64
C GLY A 183 7.80 6.90 1.30
N GLN A 184 6.94 7.20 0.32
CA GLN A 184 7.00 6.69 -1.05
C GLN A 184 8.25 7.19 -1.78
N VAL A 185 8.96 6.30 -2.46
CA VAL A 185 9.96 6.69 -3.46
C VAL A 185 9.26 7.07 -4.76
N MET A 186 9.65 8.18 -5.36
CA MET A 186 9.09 8.68 -6.62
C MET A 186 10.15 9.37 -7.48
N ARG A 187 9.91 9.40 -8.79
CA ARG A 187 10.68 10.22 -9.72
C ARG A 187 10.33 11.69 -9.52
N ARG A 188 11.34 12.55 -9.43
CA ARG A 188 11.15 14.00 -9.46
C ARG A 188 10.63 14.40 -10.84
N PRO A 189 9.64 15.31 -10.90
CA PRO A 189 9.34 15.98 -12.15
C PRO A 189 10.62 16.64 -12.66
N ALA A 190 10.95 16.44 -13.94
CA ALA A 190 12.05 17.18 -14.55
C ALA A 190 11.81 18.68 -14.32
N ALA A 191 12.82 19.40 -13.81
CA ALA A 191 12.75 20.84 -13.69
C ALA A 191 12.60 21.42 -15.11
N GLY A 192 11.36 21.65 -15.52
CA GLY A 192 11.07 22.26 -16.82
C GLY A 192 11.78 23.61 -16.89
N PRO A 193 12.25 24.03 -18.08
CA PRO A 193 12.85 25.35 -18.23
C PRO A 193 11.76 26.42 -18.03
N GLY A 194 11.66 26.99 -16.83
CA GLY A 194 10.96 28.25 -16.59
C GLY A 194 9.50 28.22 -16.08
N GLY A 195 9.11 27.26 -15.24
CA GLY A 195 7.78 27.28 -14.60
C GLY A 195 7.88 27.14 -13.09
N SER A 196 7.50 28.18 -12.34
CA SER A 196 7.18 28.05 -10.91
C SER A 196 6.04 27.04 -10.77
N VAL A 197 6.33 25.84 -10.27
CA VAL A 197 5.34 24.78 -10.10
C VAL A 197 4.52 25.08 -8.85
N ALA A 198 3.28 25.51 -9.05
CA ALA A 198 2.24 25.35 -8.04
C ALA A 198 2.00 23.85 -7.86
N LEU A 199 2.09 23.36 -6.62
CA LEU A 199 1.55 22.05 -6.26
C LEU A 199 0.06 22.04 -6.60
N GLY A 200 -0.33 21.28 -7.62
CA GLY A 200 -1.74 21.09 -7.95
C GLY A 200 -1.91 20.49 -9.35
N GLY A 201 -2.32 19.23 -9.40
CA GLY A 201 -2.75 18.57 -10.63
C GLY A 201 -1.99 17.29 -10.94
N ARG A 202 -2.28 16.21 -10.20
CA ARG A 202 -2.13 14.86 -10.76
C ARG A 202 -3.37 14.60 -11.61
N GLY A 203 -3.13 14.31 -12.89
CA GLY A 203 -4.17 14.01 -13.87
C GLY A 203 -5.00 12.81 -13.45
N GLY A 204 -6.30 12.88 -13.72
CA GLY A 204 -7.21 11.76 -13.56
C GLY A 204 -6.71 10.55 -14.34
N VAL A 205 -6.50 9.46 -13.61
CA VAL A 205 -6.38 8.13 -14.18
C VAL A 205 -7.77 7.51 -14.26
N ASP A 206 -8.04 6.97 -15.43
CA ASP A 206 -9.23 6.23 -15.81
C ASP A 206 -9.45 5.06 -14.84
N LEU A 207 -10.62 5.01 -14.18
CA LEU A 207 -11.09 3.87 -13.41
C LEU A 207 -11.48 2.75 -14.38
N GLY A 208 -10.49 2.07 -14.95
CA GLY A 208 -10.77 1.12 -16.01
C GLY A 208 -9.56 0.45 -16.64
N SER A 209 -8.62 -0.08 -15.86
CA SER A 209 -7.68 -1.10 -16.35
C SER A 209 -7.19 -1.95 -15.20
N GLN A 210 -7.88 -3.08 -14.98
CA GLN A 210 -7.34 -4.19 -14.20
C GLN A 210 -5.99 -4.57 -14.80
N ALA A 211 -4.94 -4.55 -13.98
CA ALA A 211 -3.69 -5.21 -14.32
C ALA A 211 -3.98 -6.71 -14.48
N HIS A 212 -4.03 -7.18 -15.73
CA HIS A 212 -4.20 -8.58 -16.03
C HIS A 212 -2.90 -9.30 -15.67
N TRP A 213 -2.91 -10.04 -14.57
CA TRP A 213 -1.79 -10.89 -14.16
C TRP A 213 -1.58 -11.99 -15.21
N PRO A 214 -0.34 -12.26 -15.65
CA PRO A 214 -0.03 -13.50 -16.34
C PRO A 214 -0.06 -14.64 -15.33
N SER A 215 -1.04 -15.54 -15.45
CA SER A 215 -1.01 -16.84 -14.77
C SER A 215 0.21 -17.62 -15.26
N SER A 216 1.13 -17.94 -14.35
CA SER A 216 2.16 -18.96 -14.58
C SER A 216 1.63 -20.34 -14.22
#